data_AF-A0A1V5GV17-F1
#
_entry.id   AF-A0A1V5GV17-F1
#
_cell.length_a   1.000
_cell.length_b   1.000
_cell.length_c   1.000
_cell.angle_alpha   90.00
_cell.angle_beta   90.00
_cell.angle_gamma   90.00
#
_symmetry.space_group_name_H-M   'P 1'
#
loop_
_entity.id
_entity.type
_entity.pdbx_description
1 polymer ?
#
loop_
_entity_poly.entity_id
_entity_poly.type
_entity_poly.pdbx_seq_one_letter_code
_entity_poly.pdbx_strand_id
1 'polypeptide(L)'
;MMERTVRKGTVAKTFRGCSSDRVLKHLTIGGKSGSIGGTDPDGRRNWFTGYARHRDTGEGITVGCLLILEDRYWIEADMLSRIIIRRYFSRAASGDRTACALGGQ
;
A
#
# COMPACT_ATOMS: atom_id res chain seq x y z
N MET A 1 15.99 -0.38 4.10
CA MET A 1 15.38 0.39 5.21
C MET A 1 13.85 0.27 5.21
N MET A 2 13.16 0.62 4.11
CA MET A 2 11.68 0.61 4.04
C MET A 2 11.03 -0.79 4.09
N GLU A 3 11.66 -1.83 3.55
CA GLU A 3 11.16 -3.21 3.71
C GLU A 3 11.17 -3.68 5.18
N ARG A 4 12.14 -3.19 5.97
CA ARG A 4 12.22 -3.53 7.40
C ARG A 4 11.03 -2.95 8.16
N THR A 5 10.54 -1.77 7.77
CA THR A 5 9.32 -1.17 8.34
C THR A 5 8.09 -2.03 8.09
N VAL A 6 8.01 -2.63 6.89
CA VAL A 6 6.92 -3.55 6.53
C VAL A 6 7.04 -4.90 7.26
N ARG A 7 8.26 -5.38 7.52
CA ARG A 7 8.47 -6.67 8.19
C ARG A 7 8.42 -6.59 9.72
N LYS A 8 8.92 -5.52 10.32
CA LYS A 8 9.14 -5.39 11.78
C LYS A 8 8.86 -4.00 12.35
N GLY A 9 8.42 -3.03 11.54
CA GLY A 9 8.16 -1.66 11.97
C GLY A 9 6.67 -1.36 12.14
N THR A 10 6.33 -0.08 12.04
CA THR A 10 5.01 0.48 12.36
C THR A 10 3.85 -0.18 11.62
N VAL A 11 4.08 -0.63 10.37
CA VAL A 11 3.03 -1.26 9.55
C VAL A 11 3.09 -2.80 9.56
N ALA A 12 3.95 -3.41 10.37
CA ALA A 12 4.16 -4.86 10.34
C ALA A 12 2.90 -5.67 10.65
N LYS A 13 2.01 -5.17 11.50
CA LYS A 13 0.72 -5.81 11.79
C LYS A 13 -0.18 -5.83 10.55
N THR A 14 -0.30 -4.69 9.88
CA THR A 14 -1.11 -4.52 8.67
C THR A 14 -0.61 -5.38 7.51
N PHE A 15 0.70 -5.61 7.41
CA PHE A 15 1.31 -6.48 6.38
C PHE A 15 1.58 -7.91 6.87
N ARG A 16 1.09 -8.29 8.06
CA ARG A 16 1.19 -9.67 8.55
C ARG A 16 0.42 -10.61 7.62
N GLY A 17 0.97 -11.79 7.37
CA GLY A 17 0.37 -12.77 6.46
C GLY A 17 0.57 -12.48 4.97
N CYS A 18 1.40 -11.50 4.59
CA CYS A 18 1.79 -11.34 3.18
C CYS A 18 2.42 -12.61 2.59
N SER A 19 3.15 -13.40 3.38
CA SER A 19 3.76 -14.65 2.93
C SER A 19 2.75 -15.76 2.61
N SER A 20 1.56 -15.73 3.21
CA SER A 20 0.50 -16.72 2.97
C SER A 20 -0.58 -16.22 2.00
N ASP A 21 -0.63 -14.92 1.70
CA ASP A 21 -1.57 -14.34 0.74
C ASP A 21 -1.21 -14.76 -0.70
N ARG A 22 -2.21 -15.21 -1.47
CA ARG A 22 -2.01 -15.74 -2.83
C ARG A 22 -1.37 -14.74 -3.81
N VAL A 23 -1.57 -13.44 -3.59
CA VAL A 23 -1.05 -12.36 -4.44
C VAL A 23 0.18 -11.75 -3.80
N LEU A 24 0.08 -11.32 -2.54
CA LEU A 24 1.14 -10.55 -1.88
C LEU A 24 2.40 -11.37 -1.63
N LYS A 25 2.29 -12.71 -1.57
CA LYS A 25 3.47 -13.57 -1.32
C LYS A 25 4.54 -13.40 -2.38
N HIS A 26 4.20 -12.99 -3.60
CA HIS A 26 5.13 -12.81 -4.72
C HIS A 26 5.80 -11.43 -4.76
N LEU A 27 5.45 -10.53 -3.83
CA LEU A 27 5.88 -9.14 -3.88
C LEU A 27 7.00 -8.87 -2.88
N THR A 28 7.93 -8.01 -3.28
CA THR A 28 8.79 -7.25 -2.37
C THR A 28 8.07 -5.94 -2.07
N ILE A 29 7.79 -5.68 -0.79
CA ILE A 29 7.01 -4.51 -0.35
C ILE A 29 7.84 -3.71 0.66
N GLY A 30 7.96 -2.42 0.40
CA GLY A 30 8.60 -1.47 1.30
C GLY A 30 7.69 -0.27 1.53
N GLY A 31 7.72 0.31 2.73
CA GLY A 31 6.87 1.44 3.03
C GLY A 31 7.31 2.19 4.27
N LYS A 32 6.71 3.36 4.43
CA LYS A 32 6.77 4.18 5.63
C LYS A 32 5.35 4.66 5.92
N SER A 33 5.03 4.76 7.20
CA SER A 33 3.78 5.35 7.66
C SER A 33 4.06 6.44 8.68
N GLY A 34 3.03 7.21 8.96
CA GLY A 34 3.02 8.14 10.07
C GLY A 34 1.64 8.73 10.29
N SER A 35 1.55 9.51 11.35
CA SER A 35 0.39 10.30 11.68
C SER A 35 0.82 11.71 12.06
N ILE A 36 0.02 12.69 11.67
CA ILE A 36 0.20 14.09 12.00
C ILE A 36 -1.16 14.64 12.44
N GLY A 37 -1.23 15.30 13.59
CA GLY A 37 -2.46 16.00 13.99
C GLY A 37 -2.65 17.26 13.15
N GLY A 38 -3.89 17.72 13.00
CA GLY A 38 -4.11 19.05 12.44
C GLY A 38 -5.58 19.43 12.51
N THR A 39 -5.83 20.73 12.36
CA THR A 39 -7.10 21.36 12.74
C THR A 39 -7.86 21.92 11.54
N ASP A 40 -7.31 21.86 10.33
CA ASP A 40 -7.94 22.37 9.10
C ASP A 40 -7.67 21.45 7.89
N PRO A 41 -8.64 20.61 7.47
CA PRO A 41 -9.83 20.23 8.25
C PRO A 41 -9.41 19.48 9.52
N ASP A 42 -10.32 19.43 10.50
CA ASP A 42 -10.04 18.76 11.77
C ASP A 42 -9.84 17.24 11.59
N GLY A 43 -9.04 16.65 12.48
CA GLY A 43 -8.75 15.22 12.48
C GLY A 43 -7.30 14.82 12.23
N ARG A 44 -7.00 13.56 12.51
CA ARG A 44 -5.66 12.97 12.38
C ARG A 44 -5.36 12.66 10.92
N ARG A 45 -4.30 13.27 10.38
CA ARG A 45 -3.73 12.92 9.07
C ARG A 45 -2.91 11.65 9.20
N ASN A 46 -3.52 10.52 8.83
CA ASN A 46 -2.85 9.23 8.76
C ASN A 46 -2.32 9.00 7.35
N TRP A 47 -1.05 8.66 7.19
CA TRP A 47 -0.44 8.50 5.88
C TRP A 47 0.42 7.24 5.74
N PHE A 48 0.50 6.79 4.50
CA PHE A 48 1.39 5.72 4.05
C PHE A 48 2.01 6.10 2.72
N THR A 49 3.31 5.86 2.58
CA THR A 49 4.01 5.88 1.29
C THR A 49 4.82 4.61 1.14
N GLY A 50 4.74 3.95 0.00
CA GLY A 50 5.45 2.70 -0.21
C GLY A 50 5.42 2.23 -1.66
N TYR A 51 6.12 1.13 -1.89
CA TYR A 51 6.20 0.48 -3.18
C TYR A 51 5.94 -1.02 -3.02
N ALA A 52 5.53 -1.63 -4.11
CA ALA A 52 5.47 -3.07 -4.26
C ALA A 52 6.01 -3.47 -5.62
N ARG A 53 6.84 -4.50 -5.66
CA ARG A 53 7.44 -5.04 -6.89
C ARG A 53 7.29 -6.55 -6.93
N HIS A 54 6.79 -7.10 -8.02
CA HIS A 54 6.77 -8.54 -8.24
C HIS A 54 8.20 -9.05 -8.39
N ARG A 55 8.57 -10.09 -7.64
CA ARG A 55 9.96 -10.57 -7.62
C ARG A 55 10.40 -11.17 -8.94
N ASP A 56 9.50 -11.88 -9.62
CA ASP A 56 9.85 -12.60 -10.86
C ASP A 56 9.74 -11.72 -12.12
N THR A 57 8.66 -10.94 -12.29
CA THR A 57 8.44 -10.12 -13.49
C THR A 57 9.09 -8.73 -13.42
N GLY A 58 9.45 -8.27 -12.22
CA GLY A 58 9.97 -6.93 -12.00
C GLY A 58 8.94 -5.80 -12.07
N GLU A 59 7.67 -6.09 -12.41
CA GLU A 59 6.56 -5.13 -12.43
C GLU A 59 6.37 -4.50 -11.04
N GLY A 60 6.10 -3.19 -11.00
CA GLY A 60 5.98 -2.46 -9.73
C GLY A 60 4.96 -1.33 -9.75
N ILE A 61 4.53 -0.95 -8.54
CA ILE A 61 3.68 0.20 -8.26
C ILE A 61 4.22 0.95 -7.05
N THR A 62 4.07 2.28 -7.04
CA THR A 62 4.25 3.13 -5.86
C THR A 62 2.89 3.65 -5.41
N VAL A 63 2.65 3.67 -4.10
CA VAL A 63 1.39 4.10 -3.50
C VAL A 63 1.67 5.17 -2.45
N GLY A 64 0.98 6.30 -2.58
CA GLY A 64 0.85 7.33 -1.55
C GLY A 64 -0.61 7.42 -1.14
N CYS A 65 -0.90 7.27 0.15
CA CYS A 65 -2.23 7.42 0.71
C CYS A 65 -2.19 8.35 1.92
N LEU A 66 -3.12 9.29 1.97
CA LEU A 66 -3.36 10.19 3.10
C LEU A 66 -4.86 10.13 3.41
N LEU A 67 -5.19 9.85 4.66
CA LEU A 67 -6.55 9.88 5.17
C LEU A 67 -6.60 10.92 6.29
N ILE A 68 -7.66 11.74 6.30
CA ILE A 68 -8.00 12.59 7.44
C ILE A 68 -9.05 11.82 8.24
N LEU A 69 -8.70 11.42 9.45
CA LEU A 69 -9.50 10.57 10.31
C LEU A 69 -10.01 11.35 11.50
N GLU A 70 -11.32 11.37 11.70
CA GLU A 70 -11.98 11.84 12.91
C GLU A 70 -11.96 10.71 13.98
N ASP A 71 -12.73 10.88 15.06
CA ASP A 71 -12.66 10.04 16.28
C ASP A 71 -12.92 8.54 16.07
N ARG A 72 -13.61 8.17 14.98
CA ARG A 72 -13.94 6.76 14.69
C ARG A 72 -13.52 6.37 13.28
N TYR A 73 -12.50 5.53 13.18
CA TYR A 73 -12.00 5.03 11.91
C TYR A 73 -11.87 3.51 11.90
N TRP A 74 -12.29 2.90 10.80
CA TRP A 74 -12.19 1.45 10.58
C TRP A 74 -11.01 1.07 9.67
N ILE A 75 -10.50 2.04 8.91
CA ILE A 75 -9.45 1.84 7.90
C ILE A 75 -8.37 2.90 8.09
N GLU A 76 -7.11 2.45 8.11
CA GLU A 76 -5.92 3.29 8.14
C GLU A 76 -5.23 3.32 6.77
N ALA A 77 -4.38 4.33 6.54
CA ALA A 77 -3.76 4.56 5.23
C ALA A 77 -2.90 3.38 4.74
N ASP A 78 -2.25 2.67 5.65
CA ASP A 78 -1.48 1.47 5.38
C ASP A 78 -2.37 0.26 5.01
N MET A 79 -3.54 0.11 5.64
CA MET A 79 -4.53 -0.92 5.28
C MET A 79 -5.08 -0.66 3.88
N LEU A 80 -5.48 0.60 3.60
CA LEU A 80 -5.95 0.98 2.27
C LEU A 80 -4.86 0.71 1.21
N SER A 81 -3.61 1.07 1.51
CA SER A 81 -2.47 0.83 0.62
C SER A 81 -2.25 -0.67 0.36
N ARG A 82 -2.38 -1.52 1.38
CA ARG A 82 -2.31 -2.99 1.21
C ARG A 82 -3.40 -3.49 0.26
N ILE A 83 -4.63 -2.99 0.37
CA ILE A 83 -5.75 -3.36 -0.50
C ILE A 83 -5.47 -2.93 -1.95
N ILE A 84 -5.00 -1.70 -2.16
CA ILE A 84 -4.62 -1.17 -3.48
C ILE A 84 -3.55 -2.04 -4.13
N ILE A 85 -2.44 -2.31 -3.41
CA ILE A 85 -1.35 -3.15 -3.91
C ILE A 85 -1.88 -4.53 -4.30
N ARG A 86 -2.66 -5.16 -3.42
CA ARG A 86 -3.23 -6.48 -3.69
C ARG A 86 -4.12 -6.46 -4.94
N ARG A 87 -4.97 -5.45 -5.09
CA ARG A 87 -5.88 -5.33 -6.25
C ARG A 87 -5.12 -5.11 -7.54
N TYR A 88 -4.09 -4.27 -7.54
CA TYR A 88 -3.22 -4.02 -8.70
C TYR A 88 -2.62 -5.34 -9.23
N PHE A 89 -1.94 -6.09 -8.38
CA PHE A 89 -1.31 -7.36 -8.79
C PHE A 89 -2.28 -8.51 -9.02
N SER A 90 -3.50 -8.46 -8.46
CA SER A 90 -4.56 -9.42 -8.81
C SER A 90 -5.00 -9.25 -10.26
N ARG A 91 -5.16 -8.00 -10.73
CA ARG A 91 -5.59 -7.71 -12.11
C ARG A 91 -4.49 -8.02 -13.12
N ALA A 92 -3.24 -7.69 -12.78
CA ALA A 92 -2.09 -8.03 -13.60
C ALA A 92 -2.00 -9.55 -13.84
N ALA A 93 -2.26 -10.37 -12.80
CA ALA A 93 -2.29 -11.82 -12.92
C ALA A 93 -3.48 -12.35 -13.77
N SER A 94 -4.59 -11.61 -13.85
CA SER A 94 -5.77 -11.99 -14.64
C SER A 94 -5.71 -11.55 -16.11
N GLY A 95 -4.63 -10.92 -16.57
CA GLY A 95 -4.45 -10.53 -17.99
C GLY A 95 -5.24 -9.29 -18.42
N ASP A 96 -5.91 -8.60 -17.50
CA ASP A 96 -6.83 -7.50 -17.79
C ASP A 96 -6.07 -6.16 -17.84
N ARG A 97 -5.28 -5.96 -18.91
CA ARG A 97 -4.35 -4.83 -19.11
C ARG A 97 -4.91 -3.68 -19.96
N THR A 98 -6.14 -3.23 -19.69
CA THR A 98 -6.80 -2.23 -20.57
C THR A 98 -6.78 -0.78 -20.06
N ALA A 99 -6.10 -0.44 -18.96
CA ALA A 99 -6.26 0.91 -18.36
C ALA A 99 -4.98 1.75 -18.15
N CYS A 100 -3.77 1.24 -18.36
CA CYS A 100 -2.54 1.99 -17.99
C CYS A 100 -1.65 2.39 -19.18
N ALA A 101 -2.03 2.07 -20.43
CA ALA A 101 -1.22 2.36 -21.61
C ALA A 101 -1.59 3.67 -22.34
N LEU A 102 -2.51 4.47 -21.79
CA LEU A 102 -2.91 5.76 -22.38
C LEU A 102 -2.34 6.90 -21.53
N GLY A 103 -1.07 7.25 -21.74
CA GLY A 103 -0.45 8.36 -21.02
C GLY A 103 0.97 8.74 -21.43
N GLY A 104 1.41 8.35 -22.63
CA GLY A 104 2.72 8.75 -23.15
C GLY A 104 2.75 8.72 -24.67
N GLN A 105 2.20 9.78 -25.28
CA GLN A 105 2.69 10.31 -26.55
C GLN A 105 3.46 11.59 -26.24
#